data_AF-A0A6I0MH94-F1
#
_entry.id   AF-A0A6I0MH94-F1
#
_cell.length_a   1.000
_cell.length_b   1.000
_cell.length_c   1.000
_cell.angle_alpha   90.00
_cell.angle_beta   90.00
_cell.angle_gamma   90.00
#
_symmetry.space_group_name_H-M   'P 1'
#
loop_
_entity.id
_entity.type
_entity.pdbx_description
1 polymer ?
#
loop_
_entity_poly.entity_id
_entity_poly.type
_entity_poly.pdbx_seq_one_letter_code
_entity_poly.pdbx_strand_id
1 'polypeptide(L)'
;MKAIQINENNVVINSIKCMSHEIDIPTSICKGLLIETLKKRMMRGEVVRFCYQKLDGSIRYAVGTLQADAVQAHINGGGIPKRFHGMFVYLDLQKMAWRGFKEERIIGIVD
;
A
#
# COMPACT_ATOMS: atom_id res chain seq x y z
N MET A 1 5.89 13.93 17.72
CA MET A 1 5.48 13.51 16.35
C MET A 1 4.06 13.99 16.11
N LYS A 2 3.76 14.62 14.96
CA LYS A 2 2.36 14.97 14.60
C LYS A 2 1.57 13.71 14.33
N ALA A 3 0.30 13.67 14.74
CA ALA A 3 -0.60 12.58 14.40
C ALA A 3 -0.73 12.42 12.88
N ILE A 4 -0.89 11.18 12.42
CA ILE A 4 -1.12 10.91 11.00
C ILE A 4 -2.52 11.35 10.63
N GLN A 5 -2.62 12.24 9.66
CA GLN A 5 -3.91 12.66 9.10
C GLN A 5 -4.35 11.66 8.02
N ILE A 6 -5.35 10.87 8.36
CA ILE A 6 -6.03 9.94 7.46
C ILE A 6 -6.97 10.74 6.55
N ASN A 7 -7.00 10.40 5.26
CA ASN A 7 -7.97 10.96 4.33
C ASN A 7 -9.16 10.00 4.19
N GLU A 8 -10.32 10.42 4.69
CA GLU A 8 -11.55 9.61 4.72
C GLU A 8 -12.01 9.20 3.31
N ASN A 9 -11.89 10.09 2.32
CA ASN A 9 -12.26 9.76 0.93
C ASN A 9 -11.40 8.61 0.38
N ASN A 10 -10.09 8.60 0.68
CA ASN A 10 -9.22 7.49 0.28
C ASN A 10 -9.63 6.18 0.98
N VAL A 11 -10.00 6.25 2.26
CA VAL A 11 -10.48 5.08 3.00
C VAL A 11 -11.74 4.52 2.35
N VAL A 12 -12.73 5.37 2.03
CA VAL A 12 -13.97 4.97 1.36
C VAL A 12 -13.68 4.33 0.00
N ILE A 13 -12.86 4.98 -0.83
CA ILE A 13 -12.48 4.46 -2.17
C ILE A 13 -11.83 3.08 -2.05
N ASN A 14 -10.89 2.89 -1.12
CA ASN A 14 -10.20 1.62 -0.94
C ASN A 14 -11.12 0.54 -0.35
N SER A 15 -12.07 0.94 0.50
CA SER A 15 -13.09 0.04 1.05
C SER A 15 -14.01 -0.48 -0.06
N ILE A 16 -14.47 0.38 -0.95
CA ILE A 16 -15.32 0.00 -2.11
C ILE A 16 -14.59 -1.00 -3.01
N LYS A 17 -13.28 -0.81 -3.25
CA LYS A 17 -12.48 -1.78 -4.00
C LYS A 17 -12.45 -3.14 -3.31
N CYS A 18 -12.28 -3.19 -1.98
CA CYS A 18 -12.31 -4.45 -1.24
C CYS A 18 -13.68 -5.14 -1.34
N MET A 19 -14.79 -4.38 -1.27
CA MET A 19 -16.14 -4.92 -1.39
C MET A 19 -16.42 -5.55 -2.76
N SER A 20 -15.79 -5.05 -3.84
CA SER A 20 -15.89 -5.65 -5.18
C SER A 20 -15.25 -7.04 -5.29
N HIS A 21 -14.53 -7.48 -4.25
CA HIS A 21 -13.91 -8.80 -4.16
C HIS A 21 -14.58 -9.71 -3.11
N GLU A 22 -15.89 -9.52 -2.88
CA GLU A 22 -16.71 -10.35 -1.97
C GLU A 22 -16.22 -10.33 -0.51
N ILE A 23 -15.48 -9.29 -0.12
CA ILE A 23 -15.07 -9.06 1.27
C ILE A 23 -16.20 -8.36 2.01
N ASP A 24 -16.51 -8.80 3.23
CA ASP A 24 -17.54 -8.18 4.07
C ASP A 24 -17.25 -6.70 4.34
N ILE A 25 -18.31 -5.93 4.63
CA ILE A 25 -18.23 -4.48 4.81
C ILE A 25 -17.25 -4.10 5.94
N PRO A 26 -17.34 -4.68 7.17
CA PRO A 26 -16.39 -4.40 8.23
C PRO A 26 -14.93 -4.63 7.82
N THR A 27 -14.62 -5.80 7.25
CA THR A 27 -13.24 -6.12 6.82
C THR A 27 -12.76 -5.19 5.71
N SER A 28 -13.64 -4.82 4.78
CA SER A 28 -13.33 -3.89 3.70
C SER A 28 -12.95 -2.50 4.23
N ILE A 29 -13.68 -2.00 5.23
CA ILE A 29 -13.38 -0.71 5.88
C ILE A 29 -12.03 -0.79 6.60
N CYS A 30 -11.77 -1.86 7.35
CA CYS A 30 -10.50 -2.08 8.02
C CYS A 30 -9.32 -2.11 7.03
N LYS A 31 -9.46 -2.80 5.90
CA LYS A 31 -8.45 -2.82 4.84
C LYS A 31 -8.25 -1.44 4.21
N GLY A 32 -9.33 -0.70 3.96
CA GLY A 32 -9.26 0.68 3.45
C GLY A 32 -8.47 1.61 4.38
N LEU A 33 -8.76 1.53 5.69
CA LEU A 33 -8.04 2.28 6.72
C LEU A 33 -6.57 1.87 6.82
N LEU A 34 -6.29 0.56 6.71
CA LEU A 34 -4.94 0.01 6.75
C LEU A 34 -4.09 0.51 5.58
N ILE A 35 -4.63 0.51 4.36
CA ILE A 35 -3.95 1.00 3.16
C ILE A 35 -3.63 2.50 3.29
N GLU A 36 -4.60 3.31 3.74
CA GLU A 36 -4.35 4.76 3.89
C GLU A 36 -3.33 5.04 5.00
N THR A 37 -3.39 4.29 6.11
CA THR A 37 -2.39 4.37 7.18
C THR A 37 -1.00 4.00 6.66
N LEU A 38 -0.88 2.88 5.95
CA LEU A 38 0.37 2.43 5.35
C LEU A 38 0.97 3.50 4.44
N LYS A 39 0.16 4.04 3.53
CA LYS A 39 0.55 5.10 2.60
C LYS A 39 1.08 6.33 3.34
N LYS A 40 0.33 6.83 4.31
CA LYS A 40 0.68 8.06 5.03
C LYS A 40 1.94 7.91 5.86
N ARG A 41 2.15 6.75 6.51
CA ARG A 41 3.38 6.43 7.23
C ARG A 41 4.59 6.44 6.30
N MET A 42 4.49 5.72 5.19
CA MET A 42 5.54 5.68 4.18
C MET A 42 5.86 7.06 3.58
N MET A 43 4.84 7.86 3.26
CA MET A 43 5.01 9.21 2.70
C MET A 43 5.61 10.19 3.71
N ARG A 44 5.40 9.97 5.02
CA ARG A 44 6.02 10.74 6.10
C ARG A 44 7.51 10.44 6.28
N GLY A 45 8.05 9.45 5.57
CA GLY A 45 9.45 9.03 5.65
C GLY A 45 9.70 7.82 6.54
N GLU A 46 8.65 7.16 7.03
CA GLU A 46 8.83 5.90 7.78
C GLU A 46 9.14 4.75 6.83
N VAL A 47 10.06 3.90 7.26
CA VAL A 47 10.26 2.58 6.68
C VAL A 47 9.29 1.63 7.36
N VAL A 48 8.25 1.22 6.62
CA VAL A 48 7.15 0.42 7.18
C VAL A 48 7.29 -1.03 6.75
N ARG A 49 7.11 -1.95 7.71
CA ARG A 49 7.01 -3.40 7.48
C ARG A 49 5.53 -3.79 7.40
N PHE A 50 5.19 -4.53 6.37
CA PHE A 50 3.81 -4.94 6.13
C PHE A 50 3.78 -6.26 5.37
N CYS A 51 2.61 -6.90 5.34
CA CYS A 51 2.42 -8.13 4.59
C CYS A 51 1.14 -8.14 3.77
N TYR A 52 1.20 -8.85 2.66
CA TYR A 52 0.10 -9.05 1.73
C TYR A 52 0.19 -10.43 1.08
N GLN A 53 -0.94 -10.93 0.60
CA GLN A 53 -0.99 -12.20 -0.12
C GLN A 53 -0.61 -11.98 -1.59
N LYS A 54 0.32 -12.78 -2.12
CA LYS A 54 0.63 -12.81 -3.56
C LYS A 54 -0.41 -13.63 -4.33
N LEU A 55 -0.43 -13.53 -5.66
CA LEU A 55 -1.36 -14.27 -6.52
C LEU A 55 -1.24 -15.79 -6.37
N ASP A 56 -0.04 -16.30 -6.10
CA ASP A 56 0.23 -17.73 -5.84
C ASP A 56 -0.25 -18.21 -4.45
N GLY A 57 -0.90 -17.34 -3.67
CA GLY A 57 -1.39 -17.63 -2.33
C GLY A 57 -0.35 -17.44 -1.21
N SER A 58 0.94 -17.34 -1.54
CA SER A 58 2.01 -17.14 -0.55
C SER A 58 1.98 -15.74 0.05
N ILE A 59 2.42 -15.59 1.30
CA ILE A 59 2.50 -14.30 1.98
C ILE A 59 3.83 -13.62 1.66
N ARG A 60 3.79 -12.34 1.27
CA ARG A 60 4.97 -11.49 1.16
C ARG A 60 5.05 -10.60 2.39
N TYR A 61 6.13 -10.72 3.14
CA TYR A 61 6.58 -9.71 4.09
C TYR A 61 7.47 -8.72 3.35
N ALA A 62 7.10 -7.45 3.37
CA ALA A 62 7.76 -6.37 2.64
C ALA A 62 8.21 -5.28 3.59
N VAL A 63 9.28 -4.59 3.20
CA VAL A 63 9.78 -3.37 3.85
C VAL A 63 9.74 -2.28 2.79
N GLY A 64 8.87 -1.28 2.97
CA GLY A 64 8.58 -0.31 1.92
C GLY A 64 8.69 1.14 2.36
N THR A 65 8.90 2.01 1.38
CA THR A 65 8.89 3.47 1.55
C THR A 65 8.18 4.16 0.38
N LEU A 66 7.67 5.36 0.66
CA LEU A 66 7.11 6.33 -0.29
C LEU A 66 7.68 7.73 -0.01
N GLN A 67 8.83 7.81 0.64
CA GLN A 67 9.54 9.08 0.84
C GLN A 67 9.85 9.71 -0.52
N ALA A 68 9.53 11.00 -0.66
CA ALA A 68 9.64 11.70 -1.94
C ALA A 68 11.02 11.57 -2.58
N ASP A 69 12.10 11.78 -1.82
CA ASP A 69 13.48 11.71 -2.34
C ASP A 69 13.83 10.31 -2.86
N ALA A 70 13.49 9.28 -2.07
CA ALA A 70 13.72 7.89 -2.45
C ALA A 70 12.93 7.50 -3.71
N VAL A 71 11.67 7.96 -3.79
CA VAL A 71 10.81 7.75 -4.96
C VAL A 71 11.41 8.42 -6.20
N GLN A 72 11.76 9.71 -6.12
CA GLN A 72 12.31 10.46 -7.27
C GLN A 72 13.60 9.84 -7.79
N ALA A 73 14.48 9.41 -6.90
CA ALA A 73 15.75 8.78 -7.26
C ALA A 73 15.59 7.43 -8.00
N HIS A 74 14.43 6.76 -7.88
CA HIS A 74 14.19 5.44 -8.47
C HIS A 74 13.15 5.46 -9.61
N ILE A 75 12.67 6.63 -10.05
CA ILE A 75 11.79 6.72 -11.22
C ILE A 75 12.62 6.55 -12.49
N ASN A 76 12.40 5.43 -13.20
CA ASN A 76 13.16 5.09 -14.42
C ASN A 76 12.46 5.54 -15.72
N GLY A 77 11.36 6.31 -15.64
CA GLY A 77 10.69 6.93 -16.80
C GLY A 77 10.05 6.00 -17.86
N GLY A 78 10.04 4.68 -17.64
CA GLY A 78 9.77 3.70 -18.70
C GLY A 78 8.31 3.26 -18.93
N GLY A 79 7.29 3.87 -18.33
CA GLY A 79 5.91 3.45 -18.59
C GLY A 79 4.83 3.96 -17.61
N ILE A 80 3.60 3.45 -17.78
CA ILE A 80 2.44 3.79 -16.95
C ILE A 80 2.63 3.19 -15.54
N PRO A 81 2.62 4.01 -14.48
CA PRO A 81 2.78 3.51 -13.12
C PRO A 81 1.69 2.51 -12.73
N LYS A 82 2.07 1.41 -12.06
CA LYS A 82 1.14 0.35 -11.60
C LYS A 82 -0.03 0.86 -10.75
N ARG A 83 0.08 2.05 -10.15
CA ARG A 83 -1.01 2.71 -9.41
C ARG A 83 -2.25 2.94 -10.26
N PHE A 84 -2.09 3.12 -11.58
CA PHE A 84 -3.20 3.29 -12.51
C PHE A 84 -3.94 1.97 -12.80
N HIS A 85 -3.39 0.83 -12.39
CA HIS A 85 -4.05 -0.48 -12.46
C HIS A 85 -4.70 -0.90 -11.13
N GLY A 86 -5.03 0.07 -10.26
CA GLY A 86 -5.64 -0.19 -8.96
C GLY A 86 -4.74 -0.97 -8.00
N MET A 87 -3.42 -0.78 -8.11
CA MET A 87 -2.45 -1.41 -7.24
C MET A 87 -1.88 -0.40 -6.26
N PHE A 88 -1.66 -0.82 -5.01
CA PHE A 88 -0.79 -0.13 -4.09
C PHE A 88 0.65 -0.33 -4.55
N VAL A 89 1.35 0.76 -4.87
CA VAL A 89 2.74 0.74 -5.35
C VAL A 89 3.66 1.32 -4.29
N TYR A 90 4.81 0.68 -4.09
CA TYR A 90 5.82 1.09 -3.12
C TYR A 90 7.23 0.77 -3.62
N LEU A 91 8.23 1.47 -3.08
CA LEU A 91 9.62 1.09 -3.26
C LEU A 91 9.98 0.01 -2.24
N ASP A 92 10.26 -1.22 -2.69
CA ASP A 92 10.66 -2.33 -1.83
C ASP A 92 12.15 -2.19 -1.49
N LEU A 93 12.45 -1.92 -0.21
CA LEU A 93 13.83 -1.72 0.25
C LEU A 93 14.62 -3.03 0.38
N GLN A 94 13.95 -4.19 0.45
CA GLN A 94 14.65 -5.48 0.45
C GLN A 94 15.08 -5.90 -0.95
N LYS A 95 14.39 -5.41 -1.97
CA LYS A 95 14.63 -5.75 -3.38
C LYS A 95 15.18 -4.59 -4.21
N MET A 96 15.24 -3.40 -3.61
CA MET A 96 15.61 -2.13 -4.26
C MET A 96 14.89 -1.92 -5.59
N ALA A 97 13.58 -2.19 -5.61
CA ALA A 97 12.78 -2.18 -6.82
C ALA A 97 11.32 -1.77 -6.56
N TRP A 98 10.70 -1.18 -7.57
CA TRP A 98 9.26 -0.89 -7.55
C TRP A 98 8.44 -2.17 -7.52
N ARG A 99 7.60 -2.30 -6.49
CA ARG A 99 6.64 -3.38 -6.36
C ARG A 99 5.24 -2.82 -6.13
N GLY A 100 4.27 -3.69 -6.34
CA GLY A 100 2.91 -3.36 -5.97
C GLY A 100 2.07 -4.62 -5.79
N PHE A 101 0.95 -4.44 -5.10
CA PHE A 101 -0.04 -5.47 -4.87
C PHE A 101 -1.43 -4.85 -4.97
N LYS A 102 -2.44 -5.68 -5.19
CA LYS A 102 -3.83 -5.24 -5.20
C LYS A 102 -4.30 -4.97 -3.77
N GLU A 103 -4.95 -3.84 -3.53
CA GLU A 103 -5.21 -3.31 -2.19
C GLU A 103 -6.03 -4.27 -1.31
N GLU A 104 -6.95 -5.05 -1.89
CA GLU A 104 -7.75 -6.05 -1.19
C GLU A 104 -6.90 -7.19 -0.59
N ARG A 105 -5.69 -7.42 -1.12
CA ARG A 105 -4.77 -8.48 -0.69
C ARG A 105 -3.89 -8.08 0.50
N ILE A 106 -4.05 -6.86 1.03
CA ILE A 106 -3.35 -6.45 2.27
C ILE A 106 -3.77 -7.33 3.44
N ILE A 107 -2.81 -7.73 4.26
CA ILE A 107 -3.06 -8.49 5.49
C ILE A 107 -2.87 -7.57 6.69
N GLY A 108 -1.73 -6.89 6.79
CA GLY A 108 -1.39 -6.14 7.99
C GLY A 108 -0.12 -5.31 7.87
N ILE A 109 0.02 -4.34 8.76
CA ILE A 109 1.30 -3.71 9.11
C ILE A 109 1.89 -4.53 10.26
N VAL A 110 3.18 -4.86 10.20
CA VAL A 110 3.85 -5.83 11.09
C VAL A 110 5.07 -5.23 11.81
N ASP A 111 5.04 -3.92 12.03
CA ASP A 111 6.13 -3.17 12.67
C ASP A 111 6.40 -3.59 14.12
#